data_AF-A0A7S0WDG4-F1
#
_entry.id   AF-A0A7S0WDG4-F1
#
_cell.length_a   1.000
_cell.length_b   1.000
_cell.length_c   1.000
_cell.angle_alpha   90.00
_cell.angle_beta   90.00
_cell.angle_gamma   90.00
#
_symmetry.space_group_name_H-M   'P 1'
#
loop_
_entity.id
_entity.type
_entity.pdbx_description
1 polymer ?
#
loop_
_entity_poly.entity_id
_entity_poly.type
_entity_poly.pdbx_seq_one_letter_code
_entity_poly.pdbx_strand_id
1 'polypeptide(L)'
;AWGITEVIRYSFYFFKLLGDVPSVITWCRYTLFIVLYPLGVSSELFLAYSGFGYLVKTNPLAYPMPNAVNISFHLPSVMLMFFAGYVPGFPMLYSYMLGQRKKVLGSGSPAKGKKD
;
A
#
# COMPACT_ATOMS: atom_id res chain seq x y z
N ALA A 1 6.80 6.86 -2.15
CA ALA A 1 6.04 5.93 -3.01
C ALA A 1 4.55 6.27 -3.08
N TRP A 2 3.87 6.38 -1.93
CA TRP A 2 2.42 6.64 -1.85
C TRP A 2 1.95 7.87 -2.63
N GLY A 3 2.68 8.99 -2.59
CA GLY A 3 2.31 10.18 -3.37
C GLY A 3 2.25 9.94 -4.89
N ILE A 4 3.18 9.17 -5.45
CA ILE A 4 3.20 8.87 -6.88
C ILE A 4 2.01 7.97 -7.25
N THR A 5 1.67 6.99 -6.39
CA THR A 5 0.52 6.11 -6.64
C THR A 5 -0.80 6.88 -6.57
N GLU A 6 -0.90 7.91 -5.73
CA GLU A 6 -2.05 8.81 -5.65
C GLU A 6 -2.20 9.64 -6.92
N VAL A 7 -1.12 10.26 -7.41
CA VAL A 7 -1.14 11.06 -8.65
C VAL A 7 -1.69 10.23 -9.82
N ILE A 8 -1.17 9.02 -10.03
CA ILE A 8 -1.63 8.13 -11.12
C ILE A 8 -3.11 7.75 -10.95
N ARG A 9 -3.54 7.50 -9.70
CA ARG A 9 -4.93 7.13 -9.39
C ARG A 9 -5.89 8.27 -9.69
N TYR A 10 -5.55 9.49 -9.30
CA TYR A 10 -6.35 10.67 -9.56
C TYR A 10 -6.37 11.04 -11.04
N SER A 11 -5.23 10.93 -11.74
CA SER A 11 -5.19 11.06 -13.20
C SER A 11 -6.13 10.06 -13.87
N PHE A 12 -6.12 8.78 -13.46
CA PHE A 12 -7.06 7.78 -13.99
C PHE A 12 -8.53 8.15 -13.76
N TYR A 13 -8.88 8.64 -12.56
CA TYR A 13 -10.27 9.07 -12.28
C TYR A 13 -10.67 10.29 -13.10
N PHE A 14 -9.76 11.24 -13.28
CA PHE A 14 -9.98 12.41 -14.12
C PHE A 14 -10.30 12.02 -15.57
N PHE A 15 -9.47 11.17 -16.19
CA PHE A 15 -9.73 10.69 -17.56
C PHE A 15 -10.99 9.81 -17.64
N LYS A 16 -11.30 9.05 -16.60
CA LYS A 16 -12.54 8.26 -16.55
C LYS A 16 -13.79 9.15 -16.57
N LEU A 17 -13.74 10.36 -15.99
CA LEU A 17 -14.84 11.33 -16.07
C LEU A 17 -14.96 11.97 -17.46
N LEU A 18 -13.85 12.09 -18.19
CA LEU A 18 -13.82 12.62 -19.56
C LEU A 18 -14.30 11.62 -20.62
N GLY A 19 -14.62 10.38 -20.22
CA GLY A 19 -15.23 9.37 -21.09
C GLY A 19 -14.25 8.48 -21.86
N ASP A 20 -12.97 8.87 -21.94
CA ASP A 20 -11.92 8.03 -22.52
C ASP A 20 -10.68 7.99 -21.62
N VAL A 21 -10.19 6.79 -21.35
CA VAL A 21 -9.00 6.57 -20.52
C VAL A 21 -7.85 6.13 -21.41
N PRO A 22 -6.81 6.95 -21.56
CA PRO A 22 -5.63 6.58 -22.32
C PRO A 22 -5.05 5.24 -21.83
N SER A 23 -4.76 4.33 -22.77
CA SER A 23 -4.21 2.99 -22.50
C SER A 23 -2.88 3.02 -21.73
N VAL A 24 -2.12 4.12 -21.89
CA VAL A 24 -0.88 4.37 -21.16
C VAL A 24 -1.13 4.55 -19.66
N ILE A 25 -2.22 5.23 -19.28
CA ILE A 25 -2.52 5.52 -17.86
C ILE A 25 -3.04 4.27 -17.15
N THR A 26 -3.85 3.47 -17.83
CA THR A 26 -4.24 2.13 -17.35
C THR A 26 -3.01 1.24 -17.20
N TRP A 27 -2.10 1.21 -18.18
CA TRP A 27 -0.87 0.43 -18.08
C TRP A 27 0.02 0.88 -16.92
N CYS A 28 0.22 2.19 -16.76
CA CYS A 28 0.98 2.78 -15.65
C CYS A 28 0.39 2.36 -14.31
N ARG A 29 -0.94 2.46 -14.14
CA ARG A 29 -1.63 2.05 -12.91
C ARG A 29 -1.35 0.59 -12.55
N TYR A 30 -1.37 -0.32 -13.52
CA TYR A 30 -1.21 -1.76 -13.30
C TYR A 30 0.23 -2.27 -13.39
N THR A 31 1.22 -1.42 -13.70
CA THR A 31 2.63 -1.82 -13.77
C THR A 31 3.47 -1.14 -12.69
N LEU A 32 3.20 0.14 -12.41
CA LEU A 32 3.95 0.91 -11.42
C LEU A 32 3.74 0.40 -9.99
N PHE A 33 2.60 -0.25 -9.69
CA PHE A 33 2.38 -0.85 -8.38
C PHE A 33 3.45 -1.88 -8.01
N ILE A 34 4.03 -2.58 -8.99
CA ILE A 34 5.02 -3.66 -8.75
C ILE A 34 6.28 -3.10 -8.08
N VAL A 35 6.71 -1.90 -8.48
CA VAL A 35 7.92 -1.25 -7.94
C VAL A 35 7.58 -0.35 -6.77
N LEU A 36 6.51 0.45 -6.88
CA LEU A 36 6.14 1.41 -5.86
C LEU A 36 5.62 0.78 -4.57
N TYR A 37 5.00 -0.41 -4.64
CA TYR A 37 4.42 -1.06 -3.47
C TYR A 37 5.51 -1.62 -2.52
N PRO A 38 6.51 -2.40 -2.98
CA PRO A 38 7.64 -2.79 -2.12
C PRO A 38 8.46 -1.60 -1.64
N LEU A 39 8.61 -0.54 -2.46
CA LEU A 39 9.35 0.66 -2.09
C LEU A 39 8.64 1.46 -0.99
N GLY A 40 7.30 1.57 -1.05
CA GLY A 40 6.52 2.22 0.00
C GLY A 40 6.64 1.48 1.32
N VAL A 41 6.36 0.18 1.30
CA VAL A 41 6.39 -0.66 2.50
C VAL A 41 7.79 -0.73 3.11
N SER A 42 8.83 -0.86 2.30
CA SER A 42 10.21 -0.86 2.81
C SER A 42 10.59 0.48 3.45
N SER A 43 10.15 1.61 2.89
CA SER A 43 10.41 2.93 3.46
C SER A 43 9.72 3.14 4.81
N GLU A 44 8.49 2.64 4.98
CA GLU A 44 7.75 2.70 6.25
C GLU A 44 8.37 1.80 7.31
N LEU A 45 8.73 0.56 6.93
CA LEU A 45 9.41 -0.39 7.82
C LEU A 45 10.77 0.13 8.26
N PHE A 46 11.54 0.72 7.34
CA PHE A 46 12.86 1.27 7.65
C PHE A 46 12.77 2.44 8.63
N LEU A 47 11.83 3.37 8.39
CA LEU A 47 11.61 4.50 9.30
C LEU A 47 11.16 4.01 10.68
N ALA A 48 10.19 3.10 10.74
CA ALA A 48 9.71 2.51 11.98
C ALA A 48 10.83 1.78 12.75
N TYR A 49 11.67 1.02 12.06
CA TYR A 49 12.81 0.31 12.65
C TYR A 49 13.86 1.29 13.21
N SER A 50 14.19 2.35 12.47
CA SER A 50 15.12 3.37 12.93
C SER A 50 14.65 4.10 14.20
N GLY A 51 13.34 4.35 14.32
CA GLY A 51 12.74 4.98 15.49
C GLY A 51 12.54 4.02 16.67
N PHE A 52 12.50 2.71 16.41
CA PHE A 52 12.20 1.71 17.43
C PHE A 52 13.20 1.71 18.60
N GLY A 53 14.50 1.87 18.31
CA GLY A 53 15.54 1.96 19.34
C GLY A 53 15.34 3.15 20.30
N TYR A 54 14.84 4.28 19.78
CA TYR A 54 14.50 5.45 20.59
C TYR A 54 13.23 5.22 21.43
N LEU A 55 12.22 4.56 20.84
CA LEU A 55 10.96 4.22 21.50
C LEU A 55 11.17 3.30 22.72
N VAL A 56 12.04 2.30 22.58
CA VAL A 56 12.35 1.37 23.69
C VAL A 56 13.09 2.08 24.83
N LYS A 57 13.98 3.02 24.52
CA LYS A 57 14.76 3.74 25.55
C LYS A 57 13.94 4.80 26.28
N THR A 58 13.14 5.55 25.54
CA THR A 58 12.42 6.72 26.09
C THR A 58 11.07 6.32 26.67
N ASN A 59 10.53 5.15 26.28
CA ASN A 59 9.17 4.69 26.58
C ASN A 59 8.13 5.82 26.52
N PRO A 60 8.10 6.60 25.44
CA PRO A 60 7.18 7.73 25.35
C PRO A 60 5.75 7.17 25.29
N LEU A 61 4.87 7.77 26.09
CA LEU A 61 3.47 7.37 26.24
C LEU A 61 3.29 5.95 26.79
N ALA A 62 4.22 5.47 27.61
CA ALA A 62 3.95 4.32 28.45
C ALA A 62 2.95 4.72 29.54
N TYR A 63 1.82 4.02 29.61
CA TYR A 63 0.93 4.10 30.78
C TYR A 63 1.27 2.93 31.72
N PRO A 64 2.17 3.10 32.70
CA PRO A 64 2.53 2.03 33.61
C PRO A 64 1.39 1.70 34.58
N MET A 65 1.28 0.43 34.96
CA MET A 65 0.41 0.02 36.06
C MET A 65 1.03 0.38 37.42
N PRO A 66 0.22 0.64 38.46
CA PRO A 66 -1.24 0.53 38.51
C PRO A 66 -1.97 1.83 38.11
N ASN A 67 -2.93 1.72 37.18
CA ASN A 67 -3.86 2.78 36.78
C ASN A 67 -5.28 2.45 37.27
N ALA A 68 -6.09 3.45 37.61
CA ALA A 68 -7.50 3.31 37.97
C ALA A 68 -8.35 2.57 36.92
N VAL A 69 -7.95 2.61 35.64
CA VAL A 69 -8.65 1.93 34.53
C VAL A 69 -8.06 0.57 34.14
N ASN A 70 -7.01 0.08 34.82
CA ASN A 70 -6.35 -1.21 34.57
C ASN A 70 -5.90 -1.47 33.10
N ILE A 71 -5.67 -0.41 32.33
CA ILE A 71 -5.18 -0.47 30.96
C ILE A 71 -3.71 -0.06 30.95
N SER A 72 -2.86 -0.94 30.41
CA SER A 72 -1.48 -0.62 30.08
C SER A 72 -1.34 -0.33 28.59
N PHE A 73 -0.69 0.78 28.26
CA PHE A 73 -0.35 1.14 26.89
C PHE A 73 1.16 1.23 26.77
N HIS A 74 1.74 0.35 25.93
CA HIS A 74 3.17 0.30 25.67
C HIS A 74 3.41 0.48 24.16
N LEU A 75 3.89 1.67 23.79
CA LEU A 75 4.18 2.01 22.40
C LEU A 75 5.11 1.00 21.68
N PRO A 76 6.16 0.46 22.32
CA PRO A 76 6.99 -0.58 21.70
C PRO A 76 6.21 -1.84 21.32
N SER A 77 5.26 -2.26 22.16
CA SER A 77 4.41 -3.44 21.90
C SER A 77 3.46 -3.21 20.72
N VAL A 78 2.93 -1.99 20.59
CA VAL A 78 2.10 -1.59 19.44
C VAL A 78 2.92 -1.59 18.15
N MET A 79 4.16 -1.08 18.20
CA MET A 79 5.05 -1.08 17.04
C MET A 79 5.44 -2.51 16.61
N LEU A 80 5.61 -3.43 17.56
CA LEU A 80 5.83 -4.84 17.26
C LEU A 80 4.61 -5.48 16.59
N MET A 81 3.39 -5.18 17.06
CA MET A 81 2.15 -5.61 16.42
C MET A 81 2.03 -5.06 14.99
N PHE A 82 2.44 -3.82 14.75
CA PHE A 82 2.50 -3.22 13.43
C PHE A 82 3.44 -4.01 12.50
N PHE A 83 4.66 -4.33 12.94
CA PHE A 83 5.58 -5.19 12.18
C PHE A 83 5.00 -6.59 11.92
N ALA A 84 4.37 -7.20 12.93
CA ALA A 84 3.76 -8.52 12.80
C ALA A 84 2.59 -8.53 11.79
N GLY A 85 1.77 -7.47 11.76
CA GLY A 85 0.67 -7.33 10.80
C GLY A 85 1.12 -7.19 9.34
N TYR A 86 2.33 -6.67 9.11
CA TYR A 86 2.89 -6.55 7.77
C TYR A 86 3.22 -7.89 7.11
N VAL A 87 3.60 -8.90 7.90
CA VAL A 87 4.00 -10.22 7.40
C VAL A 87 2.86 -10.94 6.65
N PRO A 88 1.63 -11.07 7.18
CA PRO A 88 0.51 -11.63 6.42
C PRO A 88 -0.13 -10.61 5.47
N GLY A 89 -0.17 -9.32 5.85
CA GLY A 89 -0.86 -8.29 5.07
C GLY A 89 -0.23 -8.03 3.71
N PHE A 90 1.10 -7.95 3.66
CA PHE A 90 1.83 -7.64 2.44
C PHE A 90 1.63 -8.65 1.29
N PRO A 91 1.87 -9.97 1.46
CA PRO A 91 1.70 -10.93 0.38
C PRO A 91 0.23 -11.09 -0.05
N MET A 92 -0.72 -10.95 0.87
CA MET A 92 -2.14 -11.03 0.57
C MET A 92 -2.59 -9.90 -0.36
N LEU A 93 -2.26 -8.64 -0.04
CA LEU A 93 -2.63 -7.50 -0.90
C LEU A 93 -1.85 -7.51 -2.23
N TYR A 94 -0.57 -7.89 -2.19
CA TYR A 94 0.27 -7.93 -3.38
C TYR A 94 -0.23 -8.97 -4.41
N SER A 95 -0.55 -10.18 -3.94
CA SER A 95 -1.12 -11.23 -4.80
C SER A 95 -2.48 -10.84 -5.39
N TYR A 96 -3.31 -10.13 -4.63
CA TYR A 96 -4.58 -9.60 -5.12
C TYR A 96 -4.40 -8.61 -6.29
N MET A 97 -3.48 -7.65 -6.17
CA MET A 97 -3.19 -6.68 -7.23
C MET A 97 -2.60 -7.33 -8.49
N LEU A 98 -1.78 -8.38 -8.33
CA LEU A 98 -1.31 -9.19 -9.47
C LEU A 98 -2.46 -9.90 -10.19
N GLY A 99 -3.44 -10.40 -9.43
CA GLY A 99 -4.67 -10.97 -9.98
C GLY A 99 -5.48 -9.95 -10.79
N GLN A 100 -5.62 -8.72 -10.29
CA GLN A 100 -6.30 -7.63 -11.01
C GLN A 100 -5.57 -7.25 -12.29
N ARG A 101 -4.22 -7.18 -12.26
CA ARG A 101 -3.40 -6.95 -13.45
C ARG A 101 -3.66 -8.00 -14.53
N LYS A 102 -3.69 -9.28 -14.16
CA LYS A 102 -3.93 -10.38 -15.11
C LYS A 102 -5.32 -10.29 -15.76
N LYS A 103 -6.34 -9.83 -15.03
CA LYS A 103 -7.70 -9.65 -15.57
C LYS A 103 -7.79 -8.49 -16.56
N VAL A 104 -7.09 -7.40 -16.33
CA VAL A 104 -7.19 -6.18 -17.17
C VAL A 104 -6.22 -6.21 -18.36
N LEU A 105 -5.01 -6.76 -18.17
CA LEU A 105 -3.96 -6.77 -19.19
C LEU A 105 -3.71 -8.15 -19.82
N GLY A 106 -4.18 -9.24 -19.20
CA GLY A 106 -3.94 -10.62 -19.65
C GLY A 106 -4.99 -11.20 -20.58
N SER A 107 -6.08 -10.49 -20.86
CA SER A 107 -6.96 -10.81 -21.99
C SER A 107 -6.33 -10.28 -23.28
N GLY A 108 -5.63 -11.15 -24.02
CA GLY A 108 -5.22 -10.82 -25.38
C GLY A 108 -6.45 -10.47 -26.24
N SER A 109 -6.43 -9.30 -26.86
CA SER A 109 -7.25 -9.01 -28.05
C SER A 109 -6.75 -9.90 -29.22
N PRO A 110 -7.54 -10.25 -30.27
CA PRO A 110 -8.36 -9.30 -31.04
C PRO A 110 -9.67 -9.81 -31.70
N ALA A 111 -10.61 -8.91 -31.95
CA ALA A 111 -11.51 -8.96 -33.12
C ALA A 111 -11.93 -7.52 -33.47
N LYS A 112 -11.17 -6.86 -34.35
CA LYS A 112 -11.50 -6.58 -35.77
C LYS A 112 -12.85 -5.87 -35.95
N GLY A 113 -12.74 -4.64 -36.47
CA GLY A 113 -13.88 -3.79 -36.78
C GLY A 113 -14.87 -4.45 -37.73
N LYS A 114 -16.11 -3.98 -37.62
CA LYS A 114 -17.11 -4.12 -38.68
C LYS A 114 -17.40 -2.71 -39.18
N LYS A 115 -16.79 -2.39 -40.33
CA LYS A 115 -17.46 -1.56 -41.34
C LYS A 115 -18.71 -2.32 -41.76
N ASP A 116 -19.86 -1.68 -41.68
CA ASP A 116 -20.81 -1.46 -42.78
C ASP A 116 -21.80 -0.38 -42.31
#